data_AF-A0A660WI70-F1
#
_entry.id   AF-A0A660WI70-F1
#
_cell.length_a   1.000
_cell.length_b   1.000
_cell.length_c   1.000
_cell.angle_alpha   90.00
_cell.angle_beta   90.00
_cell.angle_gamma   90.00
#
_symmetry.space_group_name_H-M   'P 1'
#
loop_
_entity.id
_entity.type
_entity.pdbx_description
1 polymer ?
#
loop_
_entity_poly.entity_id
_entity_poly.type
_entity_poly.pdbx_seq_one_letter_code
_entity_poly.pdbx_strand_id
1 'polypeptide(L)'
;MNCKSKIFITCFSIIFCFFKYSFPLDSNNINKFSEKAFFTLITGNYEKLFSMFYIPSDYDMTDRENDREAVINGIKYVMGQLGEIKSFYTVNKIDEMFYKFAIYPGPFEEIQNKKGFLSVFKVEFEKFGSGYIGFEIFKVNSKIYLKKVIFLLPQQNSESLGIIQRVVKYMLDMSYKQSKREKKGKDENI
;
A
#
# COMPACT_ATOMS: atom_id res chain seq x y z
N MET A 1 -27.44 41.93 -2.39
CA MET A 1 -26.41 41.27 -3.23
C MET A 1 -25.55 40.44 -2.28
N ASN A 2 -25.74 39.11 -2.21
CA ASN A 2 -25.05 38.09 -3.01
C ASN A 2 -23.52 38.23 -2.87
N CYS A 3 -22.75 37.27 -2.36
CA CYS A 3 -22.85 35.82 -2.51
C CYS A 3 -22.30 35.07 -1.29
N LYS A 4 -22.91 33.90 -1.06
CA LYS A 4 -22.43 32.80 -0.23
C LYS A 4 -20.98 32.43 -0.60
N SER A 5 -20.20 32.03 0.39
CA SER A 5 -19.38 30.82 0.30
C SER A 5 -18.99 30.35 1.70
N LYS A 6 -19.76 29.39 2.23
CA LYS A 6 -19.25 28.48 3.25
C LYS A 6 -18.15 27.68 2.55
N ILE A 7 -16.89 27.97 2.88
CA ILE A 7 -15.77 27.11 2.48
C ILE A 7 -15.94 25.83 3.28
N PHE A 8 -16.45 24.79 2.63
CA PHE A 8 -16.29 23.43 3.12
C PHE A 8 -14.81 23.09 2.99
N ILE A 9 -14.11 23.06 4.11
CA ILE A 9 -12.79 22.42 4.20
C ILE A 9 -13.07 20.92 4.12
N THR A 10 -12.93 20.36 2.92
CA THR A 10 -12.95 18.91 2.74
C THR A 10 -11.61 18.38 3.22
N CYS A 11 -11.62 17.71 4.37
CA CYS A 11 -10.46 17.03 4.93
C CYS A 11 -9.96 15.96 3.96
N PHE A 12 -8.66 15.97 3.65
CA PHE A 12 -7.98 14.80 3.09
C PHE A 12 -7.16 14.15 4.21
N SER A 13 -7.66 13.05 4.75
CA SER A 13 -6.89 12.21 5.68
C SER A 13 -5.87 11.38 4.89
N ILE A 14 -4.63 11.86 4.81
CA ILE A 14 -3.47 11.04 4.47
C ILE A 14 -2.72 10.79 5.77
N ILE A 15 -3.05 9.70 6.46
CA ILE A 15 -2.42 9.37 7.74
C ILE A 15 -1.17 8.51 7.48
N PHE A 16 -0.02 9.15 7.64
CA PHE A 16 1.30 8.55 7.76
C PHE A 16 1.54 8.18 9.23
N CYS A 17 1.59 6.89 9.56
CA CYS A 17 1.95 6.45 10.91
C CYS A 17 3.36 5.85 10.94
N PHE A 18 4.27 6.53 11.65
CA PHE A 18 5.54 5.99 12.15
C PHE A 18 5.27 5.19 13.42
N PHE A 19 5.63 3.92 13.43
CA PHE A 19 5.67 3.13 14.67
C PHE A 19 6.88 2.22 14.63
N LYS A 20 7.68 2.28 15.70
CA LYS A 20 8.64 1.23 16.05
C LYS A 20 7.83 0.13 16.70
N TYR A 21 7.80 -1.08 16.14
CA TYR A 21 7.14 -2.19 16.82
C TYR A 21 7.79 -3.53 16.49
N SER A 22 7.98 -4.30 17.55
CA SER A 22 8.50 -5.66 17.57
C SER A 22 7.53 -6.52 18.36
N PHE A 23 7.15 -7.70 17.85
CA PHE A 23 6.97 -8.95 18.59
C PHE A 23 6.62 -10.05 17.57
N PRO A 24 7.04 -11.30 17.79
CA PRO A 24 6.63 -12.45 16.98
C PRO A 24 5.29 -12.98 17.48
N LEU A 25 4.45 -13.58 16.64
CA LEU A 25 3.39 -14.51 17.06
C LEU A 25 2.89 -15.35 15.88
N ASP A 26 2.30 -16.49 16.26
CA ASP A 26 2.31 -17.80 15.61
C ASP A 26 2.18 -17.85 14.08
N SER A 27 3.22 -18.40 13.46
CA SER A 27 3.79 -17.90 12.22
C SER A 27 3.56 -18.81 11.02
N ASN A 28 3.22 -20.08 11.21
CA ASN A 28 3.32 -21.05 10.11
C ASN A 28 2.35 -20.80 8.95
N ASN A 29 1.09 -20.43 9.20
CA ASN A 29 0.13 -20.12 8.13
C ASN A 29 0.27 -18.68 7.61
N ILE A 30 0.69 -17.76 8.49
CA ILE A 30 0.90 -16.35 8.14
C ILE A 30 2.16 -16.20 7.29
N ASN A 31 3.24 -16.90 7.60
CA ASN A 31 4.48 -16.94 6.83
C ASN A 31 4.21 -17.48 5.43
N LYS A 32 3.53 -18.62 5.30
CA LYS A 32 3.16 -19.17 3.98
C LYS A 32 2.34 -18.20 3.13
N PHE A 33 1.37 -17.50 3.74
CA PHE A 33 0.59 -16.49 3.02
C PHE A 33 1.44 -15.28 2.62
N SER A 34 2.29 -14.81 3.53
CA SER A 34 3.21 -13.69 3.30
C SER A 34 4.21 -14.00 2.18
N GLU A 35 4.79 -15.20 2.20
CA GLU A 35 5.66 -15.73 1.15
C GLU A 35 4.92 -15.77 -0.19
N LYS A 36 3.68 -16.26 -0.22
CA LYS A 36 2.86 -16.26 -1.44
C LYS A 36 2.61 -14.84 -1.97
N ALA A 37 2.27 -13.90 -1.10
CA ALA A 37 2.09 -12.49 -1.48
C ALA A 37 3.40 -11.90 -2.01
N PHE A 38 4.52 -12.20 -1.36
CA PHE A 38 5.85 -11.82 -1.80
C PHE A 38 6.20 -12.39 -3.17
N PHE A 39 6.04 -13.71 -3.38
CA PHE A 39 6.26 -14.36 -4.68
C PHE A 39 5.38 -13.75 -5.80
N THR A 40 4.17 -13.34 -5.46
CA THR A 40 3.28 -12.69 -6.42
C THR A 40 3.76 -11.28 -6.79
N LEU A 41 4.33 -10.55 -5.83
CA LEU A 41 4.97 -9.25 -6.06
C LEU A 41 6.19 -9.38 -6.96
N ILE A 42 7.12 -10.31 -6.68
CA ILE A 42 8.37 -10.45 -7.45
C ILE A 42 8.14 -10.92 -8.88
N THR A 43 7.11 -11.74 -9.12
CA THR A 43 6.74 -12.22 -10.46
C THR A 43 5.98 -11.17 -11.27
N GLY A 44 5.77 -9.96 -10.72
CA GLY A 44 5.03 -8.88 -11.37
C GLY A 44 3.54 -9.18 -11.55
N ASN A 45 3.00 -10.22 -10.88
CA ASN A 45 1.61 -10.64 -11.04
C ASN A 45 0.67 -9.86 -10.10
N TYR A 46 0.69 -8.54 -10.22
CA TYR A 46 0.02 -7.62 -9.29
C TYR A 46 -1.50 -7.81 -9.24
N GLU A 47 -2.12 -8.35 -10.29
CA GLU A 47 -3.54 -8.69 -10.30
C GLU A 47 -3.89 -9.82 -9.33
N LYS A 48 -3.05 -10.86 -9.27
CA LYS A 48 -3.18 -11.92 -8.27
C LYS A 48 -2.92 -11.37 -6.88
N LEU A 49 -1.98 -10.44 -6.72
CA LEU A 49 -1.71 -9.79 -5.44
C LEU A 49 -2.92 -8.98 -4.97
N PHE A 50 -3.58 -8.27 -5.90
CA PHE A 50 -4.79 -7.52 -5.59
C PHE A 50 -5.91 -8.43 -5.07
N SER A 51 -6.04 -9.62 -5.67
CA SER A 51 -7.03 -10.62 -5.26
C SER A 51 -6.79 -11.20 -3.86
N MET A 52 -5.63 -10.94 -3.25
CA MET A 52 -5.32 -11.32 -1.87
C MET A 52 -5.74 -10.27 -0.86
N PHE A 53 -6.07 -9.05 -1.31
CA PHE A 53 -6.47 -7.98 -0.40
C PHE A 53 -7.81 -8.26 0.26
N TYR A 54 -7.95 -7.80 1.51
CA TYR A 54 -9.27 -7.65 2.09
C TYR A 54 -9.98 -6.47 1.46
N ILE A 55 -11.17 -6.75 0.96
CA ILE A 55 -12.11 -5.75 0.48
C ILE A 55 -13.40 -5.98 1.30
N PRO A 56 -13.95 -4.95 1.97
CA PRO A 56 -15.23 -5.05 2.67
C PRO A 56 -16.34 -5.58 1.75
N SER A 57 -17.32 -6.28 2.33
CA SER A 57 -18.42 -6.86 1.55
C SER A 57 -19.39 -5.80 1.01
N ASP A 58 -19.44 -4.65 1.67
CA ASP A 58 -20.22 -3.45 1.37
C ASP A 58 -19.45 -2.43 0.52
N TYR A 59 -18.22 -2.73 0.14
CA TYR A 59 -17.41 -1.87 -0.71
C TYR A 59 -17.91 -1.92 -2.16
N ASP A 60 -18.08 -0.76 -2.80
CA ASP A 60 -18.68 -0.62 -4.13
C ASP A 60 -17.84 -1.36 -5.21
N MET A 61 -18.51 -2.15 -6.04
CA MET A 61 -17.90 -2.91 -7.13
C MET A 61 -17.32 -2.00 -8.23
N THR A 62 -17.88 -0.82 -8.44
CA THR A 62 -17.35 0.16 -9.41
C THR A 62 -16.10 0.87 -8.88
N ASP A 63 -16.04 1.18 -7.59
CA ASP A 63 -14.82 1.68 -6.93
C ASP A 63 -13.73 0.61 -6.88
N ARG A 64 -14.12 -0.67 -6.78
CA ARG A 64 -13.18 -1.81 -6.74
C ARG A 64 -12.31 -1.94 -7.97
N GLU A 65 -12.86 -1.71 -9.15
CA GLU A 65 -12.07 -1.77 -10.39
C GLU A 65 -11.11 -0.59 -10.49
N ASN A 66 -11.55 0.61 -10.09
CA ASN A 66 -10.72 1.80 -10.06
C ASN A 66 -9.59 1.71 -9.03
N ASP A 67 -9.87 1.21 -7.83
CA ASP A 67 -8.88 1.00 -6.77
C ASP A 67 -7.94 -0.15 -7.11
N ARG A 68 -8.42 -1.20 -7.78
CA ARG A 68 -7.56 -2.23 -8.35
C ARG A 68 -6.53 -1.63 -9.30
N GLU A 69 -6.97 -0.79 -10.23
CA GLU A 69 -6.08 -0.12 -11.18
C GLU A 69 -5.07 0.75 -10.42
N ALA A 70 -5.52 1.53 -9.44
CA ALA A 70 -4.68 2.41 -8.63
C ALA A 70 -3.61 1.68 -7.84
N VAL A 71 -3.99 0.59 -7.16
CA VAL A 71 -3.07 -0.24 -6.37
C VAL A 71 -2.02 -0.90 -7.27
N ILE A 72 -2.44 -1.48 -8.39
CA ILE A 72 -1.53 -2.10 -9.36
C ILE A 72 -0.55 -1.07 -9.90
N ASN A 73 -1.05 0.10 -10.31
CA ASN A 73 -0.23 1.17 -10.86
C ASN A 73 0.72 1.78 -9.83
N GLY A 74 0.28 1.93 -8.58
CA GLY A 74 1.11 2.35 -7.45
C GLY A 74 2.26 1.38 -7.18
N ILE A 75 1.97 0.07 -7.15
CA ILE A 75 3.01 -0.95 -6.98
C ILE A 75 3.98 -0.93 -8.16
N LYS A 76 3.49 -0.89 -9.40
CA LYS A 76 4.33 -0.79 -10.61
C LYS A 76 5.24 0.44 -10.56
N TYR A 77 4.71 1.59 -10.16
CA TYR A 77 5.48 2.82 -10.07
C TYR A 77 6.61 2.69 -9.04
N VAL A 78 6.28 2.22 -7.84
CA VAL A 78 7.26 1.97 -6.77
C VAL A 78 8.35 1.02 -7.25
N MET A 79 7.96 -0.12 -7.81
CA MET A 79 8.91 -1.11 -8.32
C MET A 79 9.77 -0.54 -9.45
N GLY A 80 9.23 0.37 -10.27
CA GLY A 80 9.99 1.10 -11.28
C GLY A 80 11.06 2.03 -10.69
N GLN A 81 10.80 2.62 -9.52
CA GLN A 81 11.76 3.44 -8.76
C GLN A 81 12.84 2.59 -8.09
N LEU A 82 12.46 1.45 -7.50
CA LEU A 82 13.38 0.60 -6.73
C LEU A 82 14.20 -0.36 -7.61
N GLY A 83 13.64 -0.85 -8.71
CA GLY A 83 14.19 -1.91 -9.55
C GLY A 83 13.68 -3.31 -9.17
N GLU A 84 14.08 -4.31 -9.95
CA GLU A 84 13.71 -5.71 -9.70
C GLU A 84 14.32 -6.23 -8.38
N ILE A 85 13.72 -7.26 -7.78
CA ILE A 85 14.21 -7.86 -6.54
C ILE A 85 15.18 -9.00 -6.89
N LYS A 86 16.44 -8.86 -6.47
CA LYS A 86 17.51 -9.84 -6.73
C LYS A 86 17.57 -10.96 -5.70
N SER A 87 17.31 -10.63 -4.43
CA SER A 87 17.39 -11.58 -3.33
C SER A 87 16.48 -11.15 -2.18
N PHE A 88 16.09 -12.12 -1.35
CA PHE A 88 15.23 -11.87 -0.19
C PHE A 88 15.38 -12.92 0.90
N TYR A 89 15.02 -12.54 2.12
CA TYR A 89 14.80 -13.46 3.24
C TYR A 89 13.89 -12.83 4.29
N THR A 90 13.11 -13.69 4.96
CA THR A 90 12.22 -13.30 6.06
C THR A 90 13.05 -12.80 7.24
N VAL A 91 12.64 -11.68 7.84
CA VAL A 91 13.27 -11.11 9.02
C VAL A 91 12.28 -11.03 10.17
N ASN A 92 12.67 -11.55 11.34
CA ASN A 92 11.82 -11.55 12.54
C ASN A 92 11.89 -10.23 13.32
N LYS A 93 12.96 -9.45 13.10
CA LYS A 93 13.20 -8.16 13.77
C LYS A 93 13.95 -7.24 12.83
N ILE A 94 13.67 -5.94 12.94
CA ILE A 94 14.36 -4.90 12.19
C ILE A 94 14.79 -3.81 13.16
N ASP A 95 16.08 -3.52 13.21
CA ASP A 95 16.69 -2.58 14.17
C ASP A 95 17.03 -1.21 13.53
N GLU A 96 16.57 -0.98 12.32
CA GLU A 96 16.81 0.25 11.55
C GLU A 96 15.60 1.20 11.58
N MET A 97 15.87 2.49 11.38
CA MET A 97 14.83 3.50 11.17
C MET A 97 14.53 3.63 9.67
N PHE A 98 13.25 3.76 9.33
CA PHE A 98 12.79 3.73 7.95
C PHE A 98 11.90 4.90 7.60
N TYR A 99 12.04 5.37 6.36
CA TYR A 99 10.91 5.95 5.66
C TYR A 99 9.98 4.84 5.21
N LYS A 100 8.69 5.04 5.42
CA LYS A 100 7.66 4.06 5.12
C LYS A 100 6.68 4.65 4.13
N PHE A 101 6.33 3.83 3.15
CA PHE A 101 5.14 4.04 2.34
C PHE A 101 4.35 2.74 2.29
N ALA A 102 3.03 2.87 2.29
CA ALA A 102 2.14 1.73 2.32
C ALA A 102 1.00 1.94 1.32
N ILE A 103 0.67 0.85 0.62
CA ILE A 103 -0.38 0.80 -0.39
C ILE A 103 -1.50 -0.06 0.18
N TYR A 104 -2.69 0.54 0.30
CA TYR A 104 -3.90 -0.08 0.83
C TYR A 104 -4.95 -0.19 -0.27
N PRO A 105 -5.77 -1.25 -0.26
CA PRO A 105 -7.04 -1.28 -1.00
C PRO A 105 -8.07 -0.39 -0.27
N GLY A 106 -8.99 0.27 -0.95
CA GLY A 106 -10.21 0.83 -0.31
C GLY A 106 -10.03 1.99 0.68
N PRO A 107 -11.10 2.36 1.42
CA PRO A 107 -11.14 3.59 2.21
C PRO A 107 -10.29 3.43 3.48
N PHE A 108 -9.50 4.46 3.76
CA PHE A 108 -8.52 4.41 4.83
C PHE A 108 -9.12 4.12 6.23
N GLU A 109 -10.29 4.70 6.52
CA GLU A 109 -10.91 4.71 7.85
C GLU A 109 -11.40 3.32 8.29
N GLU A 110 -11.98 2.54 7.38
CA GLU A 110 -12.51 1.20 7.69
C GLU A 110 -11.41 0.16 7.91
N ILE A 111 -10.26 0.37 7.25
CA ILE A 111 -9.15 -0.57 7.23
C ILE A 111 -8.19 -0.31 8.39
N GLN A 112 -8.07 0.94 8.83
CA GLN A 112 -7.22 1.33 9.95
C GLN A 112 -7.56 0.57 11.24
N ASN A 113 -8.86 0.32 11.48
CA ASN A 113 -9.34 -0.30 12.72
C ASN A 113 -9.03 -1.80 12.86
N LYS A 114 -8.59 -2.47 11.79
CA LYS A 114 -8.24 -3.89 11.83
C LYS A 114 -6.78 -4.08 12.19
N LYS A 115 -6.48 -4.55 13.41
CA LYS A 115 -5.11 -4.94 13.79
C LYS A 115 -4.65 -6.16 12.98
N GLY A 116 -3.57 -6.01 12.23
CA GLY A 116 -2.96 -7.09 11.46
C GLY A 116 -1.60 -7.54 12.01
N PHE A 117 -1.17 -8.70 11.56
CA PHE A 117 0.18 -9.24 11.70
C PHE A 117 1.07 -8.67 10.59
N LEU A 118 2.27 -8.22 10.94
CA LEU A 118 3.23 -7.70 9.97
C LEU A 118 4.33 -8.76 9.75
N SER A 119 4.42 -9.27 8.52
CA SER A 119 5.58 -10.04 8.06
C SER A 119 6.49 -9.13 7.25
N VAL A 120 7.79 -9.16 7.52
CA VAL A 120 8.76 -8.33 6.78
C VAL A 120 9.85 -9.19 6.15
N PHE A 121 10.19 -8.84 4.92
CA PHE A 121 11.26 -9.42 4.14
C PHE A 121 12.33 -8.37 3.92
N LYS A 122 13.58 -8.73 4.19
CA LYS A 122 14.73 -7.96 3.69
C LYS A 122 14.94 -8.32 2.24
N VAL A 123 15.17 -7.31 1.40
CA VAL A 123 15.29 -7.46 -0.05
C VAL A 123 16.44 -6.63 -0.60
N GLU A 124 17.01 -7.08 -1.70
CA GLU A 124 17.96 -6.30 -2.50
C GLU A 124 17.28 -5.89 -3.82
N PHE A 125 17.04 -4.59 -3.99
CA PHE A 125 16.50 -4.03 -5.23
C PHE A 125 17.62 -3.67 -6.21
N GLU A 126 17.37 -3.85 -7.50
CA GLU A 126 18.37 -3.64 -8.54
C GLU A 126 18.89 -2.20 -8.62
N LYS A 127 18.03 -1.19 -8.47
CA LYS A 127 18.41 0.22 -8.65
C LYS A 127 18.70 0.92 -7.32
N PHE A 128 17.96 0.56 -6.27
CA PHE A 128 18.07 1.21 -4.95
C PHE A 128 19.06 0.52 -4.00
N GLY A 129 19.33 -0.77 -4.20
CA GLY A 129 20.09 -1.59 -3.26
C GLY A 129 19.20 -2.15 -2.13
N SER A 130 19.74 -2.22 -0.91
CA SER A 130 19.06 -2.87 0.21
C SER A 130 17.82 -2.10 0.71
N GLY A 131 16.72 -2.82 0.86
CA GLY A 131 15.49 -2.30 1.45
C GLY A 131 14.65 -3.42 2.09
N TYR A 132 13.40 -3.09 2.43
CA TYR A 132 12.50 -4.07 3.04
C TYR A 132 11.08 -3.94 2.49
N ILE A 133 10.39 -5.09 2.42
CA ILE A 133 8.99 -5.18 2.05
C ILE A 133 8.22 -5.83 3.18
N GLY A 134 7.23 -5.13 3.71
CA GLY A 134 6.31 -5.61 4.72
C GLY A 134 4.94 -5.93 4.14
N PHE A 135 4.32 -7.00 4.61
CA PHE A 135 2.92 -7.33 4.34
C PHE A 135 2.16 -7.33 5.66
N GLU A 136 1.21 -6.40 5.80
CA GLU A 136 0.27 -6.46 6.93
C GLU A 136 -0.89 -7.37 6.54
N ILE A 137 -1.17 -8.39 7.34
CA ILE A 137 -2.11 -9.48 7.06
C ILE A 137 -3.04 -9.62 8.25
N PHE A 138 -4.28 -10.03 8.04
CA PHE A 138 -5.21 -10.28 9.14
C PHE A 138 -6.19 -11.39 8.81
N LYS A 139 -6.99 -11.77 9.82
CA LYS A 139 -7.91 -12.90 9.75
C LYS A 139 -9.36 -12.41 9.88
N VAL A 140 -10.23 -12.89 9.01
CA VAL A 140 -11.70 -12.68 9.08
C VAL A 140 -12.37 -14.04 8.87
N ASN A 141 -13.21 -14.47 9.82
CA ASN A 141 -13.97 -15.72 9.71
C ASN A 141 -13.13 -16.91 9.22
N SER A 142 -11.98 -17.13 9.88
CA SER A 142 -11.01 -18.18 9.53
C SER A 142 -10.22 -18.01 8.22
N LYS A 143 -10.51 -17.01 7.39
CA LYS A 143 -9.75 -16.69 6.17
C LYS A 143 -8.67 -15.63 6.44
N ILE A 144 -7.54 -15.75 5.76
CA ILE A 144 -6.39 -14.84 5.85
C ILE A 144 -6.41 -13.89 4.65
N TYR A 145 -6.19 -12.60 4.90
CA TYR A 145 -6.21 -11.55 3.88
C TYR A 145 -5.01 -10.62 4.01
N LEU A 146 -4.50 -10.17 2.86
CA LEU A 146 -3.55 -9.07 2.80
C LEU A 146 -4.28 -7.75 3.09
N LYS A 147 -3.76 -6.92 3.97
CA LYS A 147 -4.30 -5.59 4.24
C LYS A 147 -3.58 -4.52 3.45
N LYS A 148 -2.25 -4.56 3.42
CA LYS A 148 -1.43 -3.57 2.72
C LYS A 148 -0.07 -4.11 2.39
N VAL A 149 0.51 -3.55 1.34
CA VAL A 149 1.94 -3.70 1.01
C VAL A 149 2.67 -2.49 1.57
N ILE A 150 3.73 -2.73 2.31
CA ILE A 150 4.57 -1.72 2.93
C ILE A 150 5.94 -1.85 2.30
N PHE A 151 6.51 -0.73 1.91
CA PHE A 151 7.91 -0.67 1.52
C PHE A 151 8.61 0.24 2.52
N LEU A 152 9.77 -0.21 2.97
CA LEU A 152 10.57 0.45 3.99
C LEU A 152 11.95 0.71 3.42
N LEU A 153 12.34 1.99 3.41
CA LEU A 153 13.62 2.45 2.88
C LEU A 153 14.45 3.01 4.04
N PRO A 154 15.74 2.63 4.20
CA PRO A 154 16.57 3.09 5.31
C PRO A 154 16.64 4.61 5.38
N GLN A 155 16.38 5.19 6.55
CA GLN A 155 16.32 6.65 6.72
C GLN A 155 17.67 7.33 6.51
N GLN A 156 18.75 6.61 6.81
CA GLN A 156 20.12 7.12 6.70
C GLN A 156 20.63 7.18 5.25
N ASN A 157 19.87 6.66 4.27
CA ASN A 157 20.18 6.76 2.86
C ASN A 157 19.48 8.00 2.25
N SER A 158 20.27 8.94 1.71
CA SER A 158 19.75 10.18 1.10
C SER A 158 18.89 9.93 -0.14
N GLU A 159 19.12 8.84 -0.86
CA GLU A 159 18.32 8.41 -2.01
C GLU A 159 16.89 8.02 -1.59
N SER A 160 16.71 7.47 -0.39
CA SER A 160 15.41 7.08 0.15
C SER A 160 14.42 8.24 0.14
N LEU A 161 14.85 9.43 0.57
CA LEU A 161 13.98 10.60 0.61
C LEU A 161 13.55 11.03 -0.79
N GLY A 162 14.45 10.96 -1.77
CA GLY A 162 14.15 11.27 -3.17
C GLY A 162 13.11 10.31 -3.76
N ILE A 163 13.23 9.02 -3.48
CA ILE A 163 12.23 8.01 -3.91
C ILE A 163 10.88 8.28 -3.26
N ILE A 164 10.86 8.57 -1.95
CA ILE A 164 9.63 8.88 -1.22
C ILE A 164 8.93 10.08 -1.84
N GLN A 165 9.63 11.18 -2.12
CA GLN A 165 9.05 12.36 -2.74
C GLN A 165 8.43 12.07 -4.12
N ARG A 166 9.12 11.27 -4.95
CA ARG A 166 8.61 10.86 -6.27
C ARG A 166 7.36 10.00 -6.16
N VAL A 167 7.35 9.03 -5.25
CA VAL A 167 6.18 8.17 -4.98
C VAL A 167 5.01 9.01 -4.45
N VAL A 168 5.23 9.90 -3.49
CA VAL A 168 4.18 10.79 -2.96
C VAL A 168 3.58 11.64 -4.08
N LYS A 169 4.42 12.26 -4.92
CA LYS A 169 3.96 13.06 -6.06
C LYS A 169 3.10 12.22 -7.02
N TYR A 170 3.57 11.02 -7.37
CA TYR A 170 2.82 10.12 -8.23
C TYR A 170 1.43 9.77 -7.66
N MET A 171 1.36 9.48 -6.36
CA MET A 171 0.09 9.13 -5.71
C MET A 171 -0.88 10.31 -5.68
N LEU A 172 -0.39 11.54 -5.46
CA LEU A 172 -1.20 12.75 -5.55
C LEU A 172 -1.75 12.94 -6.97
N ASP A 173 -0.92 12.75 -7.99
CA ASP A 173 -1.34 12.86 -9.39
C ASP A 173 -2.40 11.80 -9.76
N MET A 174 -2.28 10.58 -9.25
CA MET A 174 -3.26 9.51 -9.44
C MET A 174 -4.60 9.81 -8.77
N SER A 175 -4.58 10.23 -7.50
CA SER A 175 -5.80 10.61 -6.77
C SER A 175 -6.52 11.77 -7.46
N TYR A 176 -5.77 12.77 -7.94
CA TYR A 176 -6.34 13.87 -8.71
C TYR A 176 -7.01 13.40 -10.00
N LYS A 177 -6.38 12.49 -10.75
CA LYS A 177 -6.97 11.92 -11.97
C LYS A 177 -8.26 11.14 -11.69
N GLN A 178 -8.29 10.35 -10.62
CA GLN A 178 -9.47 9.56 -10.24
C GLN A 178 -10.64 10.47 -9.86
N SER A 179 -10.41 11.48 -9.03
CA SER A 179 -11.46 12.44 -8.64
C SER A 179 -12.10 13.19 -9.81
N LYS A 180 -11.37 13.34 -10.94
CA LYS A 180 -11.90 13.93 -12.18
C LYS A 180 -12.75 12.96 -13.01
N ARG A 181 -12.46 11.65 -12.99
CA ARG A 181 -13.25 10.63 -13.69
C ARG A 181 -14.65 10.51 -13.09
N GLU A 182 -14.73 10.52 -11.76
CA GLU A 182 -16.00 10.51 -11.02
C GLU A 182 -16.91 11.70 -11.35
N LYS A 183 -16.33 12.87 -11.67
CA LYS A 183 -17.11 14.06 -12.06
C LYS A 183 -17.70 13.92 -13.46
N LYS A 184 -16.92 13.43 -14.44
CA LYS A 184 -17.42 13.22 -15.81
C LYS A 184 -18.53 12.17 -15.88
N GLY A 185 -18.43 11.07 -15.13
CA GLY A 185 -19.47 10.04 -15.10
C GLY A 185 -20.79 10.47 -14.46
N LYS A 186 -20.77 11.55 -13.66
CA LYS A 186 -21.98 12.17 -13.09
C LYS A 186 -22.62 13.18 -14.04
N ASP A 187 -21.81 13.88 -14.83
CA ASP A 187 -22.30 14.88 -15.80
C ASP A 187 -22.87 14.25 -17.08
N GLU A 188 -22.50 13.01 -17.42
CA GLU A 188 -23.03 12.28 -18.59
C GLU A 188 -24.35 11.52 -18.32
N ASN A 189 -24.86 11.57 -17.08
CA ASN A 189 -26.15 10.97 -16.68
C ASN A 189 -27.25 12.03 -16.43
N ILE A 190 -27.12 13.22 -17.03
CA ILE A 190 -28.14 14.28 -17.03
C ILE A 190 -28.60 14.55 -18.46
#